data_AF-A0A9E5V6Q6-F1
#
_entry.id   AF-A0A9E5V6Q6-F1
#
_cell.length_a   1.000
_cell.length_b   1.000
_cell.length_c   1.000
_cell.angle_alpha   90.00
_cell.angle_beta   90.00
_cell.angle_gamma   90.00
#
_symmetry.space_group_name_H-M   'P 1'
#
loop_
_entity.id
_entity.type
_entity.pdbx_description
1 polymer ?
#
loop_
_entity_poly.entity_id
_entity_poly.type
_entity_poly.pdbx_seq_one_letter_code
_entity_poly.pdbx_strand_id
1 'polypeptide(L)'
;MNIILHKVNDLQIGQRHEDGYINLTKMAQASNKKLNDYLRLSTAKAFIEKLSTDTGIPVSGKNGLVQVHKGGNNKVAQGTWGHPQVAINCGQWCSPEFAVLVSKWVFNWITTAQNSVKESFDSSNQFSDVVKAYIESSQALNRVIHTAIHQQTDSLREALKFLDTENHVIINCLEAESKRIEQISHVTHTICIDLIQLPPSQPRRYFDPQKLEELSHSIKELGILEPLLVRPVTGGNYELVAGERRYKAAQLAGLTEVPVVIREMDDVTTSKVKIVENLQREDLNPIEETEGILELLALQLEWDRNEVTSQLNKMRNVCDRYGEDSEVRHNVMSQSETKTIKELFASLGRMSWESFVKNRLPLLNLPQDVMEVLRDGKLEYTKARAIAGVKDEQKRKEILEDALAYNLSLNDIKRKIKEIEQQVKPESLSIKDQVDNTFRKLKQSKVWEDPKKKVKVEKLLAQLDALMVDDVS
;
A
#
# COMPACT_ATOMS: atom_id res chain seq x y z
N MET A 1 -13.82 -13.63 -46.63
CA MET A 1 -13.77 -13.20 -45.22
C MET A 1 -14.89 -13.90 -44.48
N ASN A 2 -14.56 -14.81 -43.55
CA ASN A 2 -15.55 -15.29 -42.58
C ASN A 2 -15.85 -14.12 -41.65
N ILE A 3 -17.08 -13.61 -41.73
CA ILE A 3 -17.51 -12.43 -40.98
C ILE A 3 -18.59 -12.89 -40.00
N ILE A 4 -18.33 -12.72 -38.72
CA ILE A 4 -19.32 -12.80 -37.65
C ILE A 4 -20.19 -11.54 -37.77
N LEU A 5 -21.51 -11.72 -37.93
CA LEU A 5 -22.45 -10.61 -38.09
C LEU A 5 -23.15 -10.31 -36.77
N HIS A 6 -22.94 -9.09 -36.26
CA HIS A 6 -23.60 -8.56 -35.09
C HIS A 6 -24.75 -7.66 -35.53
N LYS A 7 -25.98 -7.92 -35.08
CA LYS A 7 -27.15 -7.11 -35.41
C LYS A 7 -27.34 -6.01 -34.36
N VAL A 8 -27.26 -4.75 -34.76
CA VAL A 8 -27.49 -3.58 -33.88
C VAL A 8 -28.29 -2.52 -34.64
N ASN A 9 -29.41 -2.07 -34.09
CA ASN A 9 -30.28 -1.03 -34.68
C ASN A 9 -30.55 -1.25 -36.18
N ASP A 10 -30.96 -2.48 -36.53
CA ASP A 10 -31.25 -2.95 -37.90
C ASP A 10 -30.09 -2.95 -38.91
N LEU A 11 -28.86 -2.67 -38.46
CA LEU A 11 -27.65 -2.82 -39.25
C LEU A 11 -26.86 -4.06 -38.83
N GLN A 12 -26.28 -4.73 -39.83
CA GLN A 12 -25.34 -5.82 -39.61
C GLN A 12 -23.91 -5.26 -39.58
N ILE A 13 -23.25 -5.41 -38.44
CA ILE A 13 -21.86 -5.02 -38.21
C ILE A 13 -21.02 -6.28 -38.33
N GLY A 14 -20.10 -6.28 -39.31
CA GLY A 14 -19.20 -7.39 -39.52
C GLY A 14 -17.99 -7.34 -38.59
N GLN A 15 -17.62 -8.50 -38.04
CA GLN A 15 -16.35 -8.78 -37.39
C GLN A 15 -15.65 -9.92 -38.13
N ARG A 16 -14.41 -9.73 -38.57
CA ARG A 16 -13.65 -10.79 -39.25
C ARG A 16 -13.25 -11.85 -38.24
N HIS A 17 -13.52 -13.11 -38.56
CA HIS A 17 -13.19 -14.25 -37.71
C HIS A 17 -11.67 -14.46 -37.60
N GLU A 18 -10.90 -14.09 -38.63
CA GLU A 18 -9.46 -14.36 -38.75
C GLU A 18 -8.60 -13.48 -37.84
N ASP A 19 -8.90 -12.20 -37.75
CA ASP A 19 -8.09 -11.20 -37.03
C ASP A 19 -8.92 -10.34 -36.07
N GLY A 20 -10.22 -10.63 -35.94
CA GLY A 20 -11.12 -9.94 -35.03
C GLY A 20 -11.45 -8.51 -35.46
N TYR A 21 -11.01 -8.04 -36.63
CA TYR A 21 -11.26 -6.65 -37.05
C TYR A 21 -12.75 -6.40 -37.25
N ILE A 22 -13.20 -5.19 -36.88
CA ILE A 22 -14.61 -4.81 -36.89
C ILE A 22 -14.84 -3.67 -37.90
N ASN A 23 -15.97 -3.72 -38.61
CA ASN A 23 -16.36 -2.68 -39.56
C ASN A 23 -16.78 -1.39 -38.84
N LEU A 24 -15.83 -0.45 -38.71
CA LEU A 24 -16.01 0.83 -38.04
C LEU A 24 -17.02 1.72 -38.75
N THR A 25 -17.13 1.63 -40.08
CA THR A 25 -18.09 2.43 -40.85
C THR A 25 -19.52 2.05 -40.49
N LYS A 26 -19.81 0.75 -40.39
CA LYS A 26 -21.12 0.25 -39.99
C LYS A 26 -21.43 0.55 -38.51
N MET A 27 -20.42 0.48 -37.65
CA MET A 27 -20.55 0.85 -36.24
C MET A 27 -20.91 2.34 -36.06
N ALA A 28 -20.23 3.25 -36.77
CA ALA A 28 -20.56 4.67 -36.76
C ALA A 28 -21.98 4.93 -37.31
N GLN A 29 -22.36 4.27 -38.42
CA GLN A 29 -23.70 4.37 -39.00
C GLN A 29 -24.80 3.91 -38.03
N ALA A 30 -24.60 2.82 -37.30
CA ALA A 30 -25.56 2.31 -36.32
C ALA A 30 -25.73 3.22 -35.09
N SER A 31 -24.80 4.16 -34.88
CA SER A 31 -24.87 5.22 -33.86
C SER A 31 -25.28 6.59 -34.41
N ASN A 32 -25.75 6.66 -35.68
CA ASN A 32 -26.08 7.90 -36.38
C ASN A 32 -24.92 8.91 -36.49
N LYS A 33 -23.66 8.42 -36.56
CA LYS A 33 -22.44 9.23 -36.68
C LYS A 33 -21.66 8.90 -37.95
N LYS A 34 -20.76 9.81 -38.38
CA LYS A 34 -19.87 9.59 -39.52
C LYS A 34 -18.48 9.21 -39.04
N LEU A 35 -17.93 8.09 -39.53
CA LEU A 35 -16.60 7.61 -39.14
C LEU A 35 -15.48 8.65 -39.36
N ASN A 36 -15.60 9.50 -40.39
CA ASN A 36 -14.62 10.55 -40.65
C ASN A 36 -14.48 11.55 -39.50
N ASP A 37 -15.53 11.74 -38.70
CA ASP A 37 -15.48 12.64 -37.55
C ASP A 37 -14.58 12.05 -36.45
N TYR A 38 -14.68 10.74 -36.21
CA TYR A 38 -13.78 10.01 -35.31
C TYR A 38 -12.33 10.06 -35.78
N LEU A 39 -12.07 9.77 -37.07
CA LEU A 39 -10.70 9.76 -37.60
C LEU A 39 -10.04 11.15 -37.63
N ARG A 40 -10.81 12.23 -37.47
CA ARG A 40 -10.30 13.61 -37.40
C ARG A 40 -9.98 14.06 -35.98
N LEU A 41 -10.49 13.40 -34.95
CA LEU A 41 -10.23 13.76 -33.56
C LEU A 41 -8.74 13.61 -33.23
N SER A 42 -8.15 14.62 -32.59
CA SER A 42 -6.76 14.59 -32.13
C SER A 42 -6.53 13.44 -31.14
N THR A 43 -7.49 13.16 -30.27
CA THR A 43 -7.45 12.06 -29.30
C THR A 43 -7.45 10.68 -29.97
N ALA A 44 -8.27 10.49 -31.01
CA ALA A 44 -8.31 9.23 -31.75
C ALA A 44 -7.02 8.99 -32.54
N LYS A 45 -6.46 10.04 -33.16
CA LYS A 45 -5.17 9.95 -33.85
C LYS A 45 -4.04 9.60 -32.90
N ALA A 46 -3.94 10.30 -31.77
CA ALA A 46 -2.93 10.03 -30.75
C ALA A 46 -3.05 8.59 -30.20
N PHE A 47 -4.29 8.10 -29.99
CA PHE A 47 -4.53 6.72 -29.59
C PHE A 47 -4.03 5.70 -30.62
N ILE A 48 -4.38 5.88 -31.91
CA ILE A 48 -3.97 4.96 -32.97
C ILE A 48 -2.45 4.99 -33.19
N GLU A 49 -1.81 6.16 -33.11
CA GLU A 49 -0.35 6.30 -33.19
C GLU A 49 0.37 5.62 -32.01
N LYS A 50 -0.14 5.82 -30.79
CA LYS A 50 0.40 5.15 -29.61
C LYS A 50 0.25 3.64 -29.72
N LEU A 51 -0.91 3.16 -30.18
CA LEU A 51 -1.16 1.74 -30.41
C LEU A 51 -0.26 1.16 -31.50
N SER A 52 -0.03 1.90 -32.58
CA SER A 52 0.90 1.53 -33.65
C SER A 52 2.33 1.35 -33.14
N THR A 53 2.77 2.27 -32.27
CA THR A 53 4.11 2.22 -31.66
C THR A 53 4.26 1.00 -30.74
N ASP A 54 3.22 0.69 -29.96
CA ASP A 54 3.25 -0.40 -28.97
C ASP A 54 3.17 -1.79 -29.63
N THR A 55 2.34 -1.92 -30.68
CA THR A 55 2.11 -3.20 -31.37
C THR A 55 3.01 -3.44 -32.58
N GLY A 56 3.68 -2.41 -33.08
CA GLY A 56 4.45 -2.45 -34.33
C GLY A 56 3.60 -2.52 -35.61
N ILE A 57 2.27 -2.45 -35.52
CA ILE A 57 1.36 -2.50 -36.68
C ILE A 57 1.22 -1.09 -37.27
N PRO A 58 1.37 -0.88 -38.60
CA PRO A 58 1.28 0.45 -39.20
C PRO A 58 -0.14 1.03 -39.05
N VAL A 59 -0.26 2.36 -38.94
CA VAL A 59 -1.55 3.05 -38.77
C VAL A 59 -2.54 2.76 -39.91
N SER A 60 -2.06 2.75 -41.16
CA SER A 60 -2.87 2.52 -42.35
C SER A 60 -2.13 1.65 -43.37
N GLY A 61 -2.86 1.13 -44.36
CA GLY A 61 -2.33 0.23 -45.39
C GLY A 61 -2.97 -1.16 -45.32
N LYS A 62 -2.48 -2.08 -46.16
CA LYS A 62 -3.10 -3.41 -46.33
C LYS A 62 -3.11 -4.24 -45.03
N ASN A 63 -2.09 -4.05 -44.18
CA ASN A 63 -1.96 -4.70 -42.87
C ASN A 63 -2.03 -3.66 -41.73
N GLY A 64 -2.71 -2.53 -41.96
CA GLY A 64 -2.77 -1.45 -40.97
C GLY A 64 -3.77 -1.69 -39.85
N LEU A 65 -3.66 -0.89 -38.79
CA LEU A 65 -4.64 -0.79 -37.71
C LEU A 65 -6.01 -0.33 -38.23
N VAL A 66 -6.01 0.49 -39.29
CA VAL A 66 -7.21 0.92 -40.01
C VAL A 66 -7.07 0.59 -41.50
N GLN A 67 -8.01 -0.20 -42.02
CA GLN A 67 -8.00 -0.71 -43.40
C GLN A 67 -9.24 -0.27 -44.15
N VAL A 68 -9.06 0.41 -45.29
CA VAL A 68 -10.18 0.90 -46.10
C VAL A 68 -10.42 -0.05 -47.27
N HIS A 69 -11.61 -0.66 -47.31
CA HIS A 69 -12.04 -1.51 -48.42
C HIS A 69 -13.08 -0.77 -49.26
N LYS A 70 -12.64 -0.23 -50.42
CA LYS A 70 -13.51 0.45 -51.41
C LYS A 70 -13.79 -0.49 -52.58
N GLY A 71 -15.07 -0.77 -52.86
CA GLY A 71 -15.50 -1.53 -54.04
C GLY A 71 -15.55 -3.05 -53.87
N GLY A 72 -16.42 -3.71 -54.66
CA GLY A 72 -16.67 -5.16 -54.66
C GLY A 72 -18.16 -5.53 -54.54
N ASN A 73 -18.59 -6.69 -55.08
CA ASN A 73 -20.01 -7.10 -55.10
C ASN A 73 -20.61 -7.40 -53.72
N ASN A 74 -19.80 -7.63 -52.69
CA ASN A 74 -20.26 -7.96 -51.34
C ASN A 74 -20.44 -6.70 -50.47
N LYS A 75 -21.67 -6.20 -50.35
CA LYS A 75 -22.02 -4.98 -49.60
C LYS A 75 -21.66 -5.04 -48.10
N VAL A 76 -21.51 -6.23 -47.53
CA VAL A 76 -21.20 -6.43 -46.10
C VAL A 76 -19.71 -6.20 -45.79
N ALA A 77 -18.83 -6.47 -46.77
CA ALA A 77 -17.39 -6.31 -46.64
C ALA A 77 -16.89 -4.87 -46.87
N GLN A 78 -17.76 -4.01 -47.43
CA GLN A 78 -17.40 -2.63 -47.76
C GLN A 78 -17.33 -1.75 -46.51
N GLY A 79 -16.32 -0.88 -46.47
CA GLY A 79 -16.13 0.09 -45.41
C GLY A 79 -14.71 0.10 -44.86
N THR A 80 -14.55 0.87 -43.79
CA THR A 80 -13.31 0.96 -43.03
C THR A 80 -13.36 -0.03 -41.87
N TRP A 81 -12.35 -0.89 -41.81
CA TRP A 81 -12.18 -1.92 -40.79
C TRP A 81 -11.08 -1.51 -39.82
N GLY A 82 -11.31 -1.75 -38.53
CA GLY A 82 -10.38 -1.39 -37.47
C GLY A 82 -9.96 -2.60 -36.65
N HIS A 83 -8.72 -2.60 -36.21
CA HIS A 83 -8.18 -3.53 -35.22
C HIS A 83 -9.10 -3.59 -33.96
N PRO A 84 -9.25 -4.73 -33.26
CA PRO A 84 -10.14 -4.87 -32.11
C PRO A 84 -10.06 -3.73 -31.08
N GLN A 85 -8.84 -3.30 -30.72
CA GLN A 85 -8.64 -2.20 -29.78
C GLN A 85 -9.04 -0.82 -30.35
N VAL A 86 -8.86 -0.61 -31.66
CA VAL A 86 -9.35 0.59 -32.36
C VAL A 86 -10.87 0.58 -32.42
N ALA A 87 -11.49 -0.59 -32.59
CA ALA A 87 -12.94 -0.73 -32.56
C ALA A 87 -13.54 -0.44 -31.17
N ILE A 88 -12.90 -0.88 -30.08
CA ILE A 88 -13.33 -0.55 -28.71
C ILE A 88 -13.26 0.96 -28.47
N ASN A 89 -12.15 1.61 -28.86
CA ASN A 89 -12.01 3.05 -28.72
C ASN A 89 -13.03 3.83 -29.56
N CYS A 90 -13.25 3.41 -30.81
CA CYS A 90 -14.30 3.98 -31.65
C CYS A 90 -15.71 3.70 -31.09
N GLY A 91 -15.92 2.57 -30.42
CA GLY A 91 -17.17 2.24 -29.72
C GLY A 91 -17.47 3.19 -28.57
N GLN A 92 -16.46 3.53 -27.75
CA GLN A 92 -16.55 4.56 -26.71
C GLN A 92 -16.94 5.93 -27.26
N TRP A 93 -16.40 6.28 -28.43
CA TRP A 93 -16.79 7.51 -29.12
C TRP A 93 -18.22 7.46 -29.67
N CYS A 94 -18.71 6.29 -30.10
CA CYS A 94 -20.08 6.11 -30.56
C CYS A 94 -21.09 6.31 -29.42
N SER A 95 -21.01 5.53 -28.34
CA SER A 95 -21.77 5.69 -27.09
C SER A 95 -21.25 4.73 -26.00
N PRO A 96 -21.59 4.95 -24.71
CA PRO A 96 -21.28 3.99 -23.65
C PRO A 96 -21.81 2.57 -23.92
N GLU A 97 -23.00 2.45 -24.50
CA GLU A 97 -23.62 1.16 -24.85
C GLU A 97 -22.82 0.44 -25.94
N PHE A 98 -22.36 1.17 -26.96
CA PHE A 98 -21.51 0.62 -28.01
C PHE A 98 -20.16 0.16 -27.47
N ALA A 99 -19.56 0.87 -26.51
CA ALA A 99 -18.32 0.44 -25.87
C ALA A 99 -18.48 -0.93 -25.21
N VAL A 100 -19.58 -1.16 -24.49
CA VAL A 100 -19.88 -2.43 -23.82
C VAL A 100 -20.12 -3.54 -24.85
N LEU A 101 -20.89 -3.27 -25.92
CA LEU A 101 -21.19 -4.26 -26.96
C LEU A 101 -19.93 -4.71 -27.70
N VAL A 102 -19.10 -3.76 -28.14
CA VAL A 102 -17.88 -4.06 -28.88
C VAL A 102 -16.88 -4.82 -28.01
N SER A 103 -16.76 -4.45 -26.73
CA SER A 103 -15.92 -5.18 -25.78
C SER A 103 -16.37 -6.64 -25.61
N LYS A 104 -17.69 -6.87 -25.53
CA LYS A 104 -18.26 -8.23 -25.48
C LYS A 104 -17.99 -9.02 -26.76
N TRP A 105 -18.09 -8.42 -27.95
CA TRP A 105 -17.80 -9.11 -29.22
C TRP A 105 -16.33 -9.51 -29.34
N VAL A 106 -15.42 -8.62 -28.95
CA VAL A 106 -13.98 -8.91 -28.94
C VAL A 106 -13.67 -10.01 -27.92
N PHE A 107 -14.21 -9.92 -26.70
CA PHE A 107 -14.02 -10.93 -25.66
C PHE A 107 -14.59 -12.30 -26.08
N ASN A 108 -15.80 -12.33 -26.65
CA ASN A 108 -16.39 -13.56 -27.16
C ASN A 108 -15.56 -14.14 -28.30
N TRP A 109 -15.11 -13.34 -29.26
CA TRP A 109 -14.22 -13.82 -30.33
C TRP A 109 -12.91 -14.42 -29.77
N ILE A 110 -12.26 -13.77 -28.80
CA ILE A 110 -11.06 -14.31 -28.14
C ILE A 110 -11.35 -15.66 -27.46
N THR A 111 -12.49 -15.78 -26.79
CA THR A 111 -12.85 -16.95 -25.97
C THR A 111 -13.49 -18.10 -26.76
N THR A 112 -14.21 -17.82 -27.85
CA THR A 112 -14.84 -18.84 -28.73
C THR A 112 -13.99 -19.22 -29.94
N ALA A 113 -12.88 -18.51 -30.19
CA ALA A 113 -11.88 -18.93 -31.18
C ALA A 113 -11.06 -20.18 -30.76
N GLN A 114 -11.33 -20.77 -29.59
CA GLN A 114 -10.88 -22.12 -29.22
C GLN A 114 -12.09 -23.05 -28.91
N ASN A 115 -12.52 -23.79 -29.95
CA ASN A 115 -13.43 -24.95 -30.00
C ASN A 115 -14.95 -24.76 -29.73
N SER A 116 -15.76 -25.68 -30.31
CA SER A 116 -16.85 -25.44 -31.27
C SER A 116 -18.28 -25.86 -30.85
N VAL A 117 -19.31 -25.33 -31.54
CA VAL A 117 -20.42 -26.05 -32.26
C VAL A 117 -21.76 -25.24 -32.32
N LYS A 118 -22.18 -24.77 -33.52
CA LYS A 118 -23.33 -25.29 -34.32
C LYS A 118 -23.59 -24.56 -35.66
N GLU A 119 -23.61 -25.38 -36.73
CA GLU A 119 -24.53 -25.48 -37.90
C GLU A 119 -24.88 -24.20 -38.72
N SER A 120 -24.82 -24.12 -40.07
CA SER A 120 -25.08 -25.12 -41.13
C SER A 120 -24.79 -24.61 -42.57
N PHE A 121 -24.73 -25.58 -43.51
CA PHE A 121 -25.05 -25.60 -44.97
C PHE A 121 -23.96 -25.53 -46.09
N ASP A 122 -23.98 -26.62 -46.88
CA ASP A 122 -23.33 -27.06 -48.15
C ASP A 122 -23.59 -26.17 -49.39
N SER A 123 -22.93 -26.26 -50.57
CA SER A 123 -21.73 -26.95 -51.11
C SER A 123 -21.47 -26.43 -52.56
N SER A 124 -20.20 -26.47 -53.04
CA SER A 124 -19.79 -26.96 -54.39
C SER A 124 -18.26 -26.87 -54.63
N ASN A 125 -17.54 -27.91 -54.20
CA ASN A 125 -16.47 -28.72 -54.80
C ASN A 125 -15.55 -28.24 -55.96
N GLN A 126 -14.71 -27.23 -55.70
CA GLN A 126 -13.31 -27.24 -56.17
C GLN A 126 -12.44 -26.32 -55.29
N PHE A 127 -13.06 -25.25 -54.80
CA PHE A 127 -12.54 -24.41 -53.73
C PHE A 127 -12.52 -25.13 -52.38
N SER A 128 -13.42 -26.11 -52.19
CA SER A 128 -13.53 -26.93 -50.97
C SER A 128 -12.24 -27.67 -50.64
N ASP A 129 -11.54 -28.25 -51.63
CA ASP A 129 -10.40 -29.13 -51.35
C ASP A 129 -9.12 -28.34 -51.08
N VAL A 130 -8.93 -27.20 -51.76
CA VAL A 130 -7.82 -26.27 -51.47
C VAL A 130 -8.03 -25.60 -50.11
N VAL A 131 -9.27 -25.23 -49.79
CA VAL A 131 -9.64 -24.68 -48.48
C VAL A 131 -9.53 -25.75 -47.40
N LYS A 132 -9.94 -27.00 -47.65
CA LYS A 132 -9.73 -28.14 -46.73
C LYS A 132 -8.24 -28.39 -46.50
N ALA A 133 -7.41 -28.45 -47.54
CA ALA A 133 -5.97 -28.65 -47.39
C ALA A 133 -5.29 -27.51 -46.60
N TYR A 134 -5.71 -26.26 -46.83
CA TYR A 134 -5.21 -25.12 -46.07
C TYR A 134 -5.70 -25.11 -44.60
N ILE A 135 -6.96 -25.49 -44.37
CA ILE A 135 -7.52 -25.67 -43.03
C ILE A 135 -6.81 -26.80 -42.30
N GLU A 136 -6.60 -27.95 -42.95
CA GLU A 136 -5.90 -29.10 -42.39
C GLU A 136 -4.44 -28.79 -42.06
N SER A 137 -3.75 -28.04 -42.92
CA SER A 137 -2.38 -27.55 -42.69
C SER A 137 -2.32 -26.56 -41.52
N SER A 138 -3.26 -25.60 -41.45
CA SER A 138 -3.34 -24.64 -40.35
C SER A 138 -3.72 -25.32 -39.02
N GLN A 139 -4.60 -26.33 -39.07
CA GLN A 139 -4.95 -27.16 -37.92
C GLN A 139 -3.78 -28.07 -37.51
N ALA A 140 -2.96 -28.54 -38.45
CA ALA A 140 -1.74 -29.28 -38.14
C ALA A 140 -0.71 -28.37 -37.46
N LEU A 141 -0.51 -27.15 -37.97
CA LEU A 141 0.38 -26.17 -37.35
C LEU A 141 -0.09 -25.76 -35.95
N ASN A 142 -1.40 -25.50 -35.78
CA ASN A 142 -1.98 -25.20 -34.47
C ASN A 142 -1.87 -26.40 -33.51
N ARG A 143 -2.01 -27.65 -33.99
CA ARG A 143 -1.77 -28.84 -33.19
C ARG A 143 -0.30 -28.97 -32.78
N VAL A 144 0.65 -28.67 -33.67
CA VAL A 144 2.08 -28.68 -33.36
C VAL A 144 2.42 -27.59 -32.35
N ILE A 145 1.92 -26.36 -32.53
CA ILE A 145 2.11 -25.26 -31.58
C ILE A 145 1.47 -25.60 -30.23
N HIS A 146 0.23 -26.11 -30.22
CA HIS A 146 -0.43 -26.52 -28.99
C HIS A 146 0.30 -27.67 -28.30
N THR A 147 0.80 -28.65 -29.05
CA THR A 147 1.60 -29.75 -28.50
C THR A 147 2.94 -29.25 -27.96
N ALA A 148 3.60 -28.31 -28.64
CA ALA A 148 4.85 -27.71 -28.18
C ALA A 148 4.64 -26.84 -26.92
N ILE A 149 3.56 -26.06 -26.86
CA ILE A 149 3.16 -25.31 -25.68
C ILE A 149 2.81 -26.27 -24.54
N HIS A 150 2.06 -27.34 -24.80
CA HIS A 150 1.70 -28.32 -23.77
C HIS A 150 2.93 -29.08 -23.28
N GLN A 151 3.86 -29.45 -24.16
CA GLN A 151 5.15 -30.05 -23.81
C GLN A 151 6.02 -29.09 -22.99
N GLN A 152 6.09 -27.80 -23.35
CA GLN A 152 6.79 -26.79 -22.54
C GLN A 152 6.10 -26.57 -21.20
N THR A 153 4.76 -26.53 -21.18
CA THR A 153 3.98 -26.31 -19.95
C THR A 153 4.07 -27.52 -19.03
N ASP A 154 4.09 -28.73 -19.57
CA ASP A 154 4.28 -29.97 -18.81
C ASP A 154 5.73 -30.11 -18.36
N SER A 155 6.73 -29.76 -19.18
CA SER A 155 8.13 -29.70 -18.76
C SER A 155 8.33 -28.68 -17.65
N LEU A 156 7.67 -27.51 -17.75
CA LEU A 156 7.68 -26.50 -16.71
C LEU A 156 6.94 -26.96 -15.47
N ARG A 157 5.80 -27.67 -15.59
CA ARG A 157 5.09 -28.27 -14.45
C ARG A 157 5.86 -29.41 -13.80
N GLU A 158 6.59 -30.22 -14.57
CA GLU A 158 7.46 -31.27 -14.05
C GLU A 158 8.67 -30.65 -13.36
N ALA A 159 9.28 -29.62 -13.93
CA ALA A 159 10.30 -28.84 -13.26
C ALA A 159 9.76 -28.16 -11.99
N LEU A 160 8.53 -27.62 -12.03
CA LEU A 160 7.89 -27.01 -10.86
C LEU A 160 7.56 -28.05 -9.80
N LYS A 161 7.06 -29.23 -10.19
CA LYS A 161 6.84 -30.37 -9.29
C LYS A 161 8.15 -30.85 -8.70
N PHE A 162 9.20 -30.96 -9.50
CA PHE A 162 10.53 -31.36 -9.05
C PHE A 162 11.10 -30.36 -8.05
N LEU A 163 10.98 -29.06 -8.33
CA LEU A 163 11.30 -27.98 -7.40
C LEU A 163 10.40 -28.01 -6.15
N ASP A 164 9.11 -28.32 -6.27
CA ASP A 164 8.20 -28.49 -5.13
C ASP A 164 8.55 -29.73 -4.31
N THR A 165 9.03 -30.81 -4.95
CA THR A 165 9.47 -32.03 -4.25
C THR A 165 10.82 -31.80 -3.59
N GLU A 166 11.76 -31.13 -4.25
CA GLU A 166 13.03 -30.70 -3.64
C GLU A 166 12.77 -29.71 -2.52
N ASN A 167 11.88 -28.73 -2.69
CA ASN A 167 11.48 -27.82 -1.64
C ASN A 167 10.76 -28.56 -0.52
N HIS A 168 9.89 -29.54 -0.78
CA HIS A 168 9.28 -30.35 0.27
C HIS A 168 10.29 -31.25 0.99
N VAL A 169 11.28 -31.79 0.28
CA VAL A 169 12.36 -32.58 0.88
C VAL A 169 13.29 -31.67 1.69
N ILE A 170 13.60 -30.47 1.21
CA ILE A 170 14.37 -29.45 1.93
C ILE A 170 13.58 -28.94 3.13
N ILE A 171 12.28 -28.65 3.00
CA ILE A 171 11.41 -28.25 4.11
C ILE A 171 11.29 -29.38 5.11
N ASN A 172 11.08 -30.63 4.70
CA ASN A 172 11.02 -31.77 5.61
C ASN A 172 12.38 -32.07 6.25
N CYS A 173 13.50 -31.89 5.53
CA CYS A 173 14.84 -31.96 6.10
C CYS A 173 15.07 -30.81 7.07
N LEU A 174 14.70 -29.58 6.74
CA LEU A 174 14.80 -28.41 7.61
C LEU A 174 13.84 -28.51 8.80
N GLU A 175 12.68 -29.14 8.68
CA GLU A 175 11.75 -29.43 9.78
C GLU A 175 12.26 -30.59 10.64
N ALA A 176 12.85 -31.63 10.04
CA ALA A 176 13.48 -32.72 10.78
C ALA A 176 14.77 -32.27 11.47
N GLU A 177 15.52 -31.37 10.84
CA GLU A 177 16.71 -30.73 11.36
C GLU A 177 16.35 -29.64 12.37
N SER A 178 15.25 -28.89 12.18
CA SER A 178 14.67 -28.01 13.20
C SER A 178 14.15 -28.82 14.39
N LYS A 179 13.47 -29.95 14.19
CA LYS A 179 13.06 -30.85 15.28
C LYS A 179 14.28 -31.48 15.99
N ARG A 180 15.34 -31.82 15.25
CA ARG A 180 16.61 -32.26 15.85
C ARG A 180 17.31 -31.12 16.60
N ILE A 181 17.30 -29.90 16.07
CA ILE A 181 17.85 -28.71 16.72
C ILE A 181 16.99 -28.32 17.93
N GLU A 182 15.67 -28.46 17.91
CA GLU A 182 14.77 -28.33 19.07
C GLU A 182 15.09 -29.41 20.12
N GLN A 183 15.32 -30.66 19.70
CA GLN A 183 15.73 -31.74 20.59
C GLN A 183 17.16 -31.59 21.14
N ILE A 184 18.07 -30.97 20.40
CA ILE A 184 19.47 -30.73 20.81
C ILE A 184 19.60 -29.40 21.60
N SER A 185 18.70 -28.43 21.40
CA SER A 185 18.77 -27.09 22.02
C SER A 185 17.95 -26.93 23.31
N HIS A 186 17.20 -27.95 23.72
CA HIS A 186 16.42 -27.93 24.96
C HIS A 186 16.86 -29.01 25.96
N VAL A 187 18.09 -28.90 26.48
CA VAL A 187 18.35 -29.44 27.82
C VAL A 187 17.62 -28.54 28.80
N THR A 188 16.38 -28.91 29.10
CA THR A 188 15.59 -28.24 30.13
C THR A 188 16.14 -28.65 31.49
N HIS A 189 16.54 -27.65 32.27
CA HIS A 189 16.98 -27.83 33.65
C HIS A 189 15.84 -27.37 34.55
N THR A 190 15.70 -28.02 35.70
CA THR A 190 14.76 -27.56 36.72
C THR A 190 15.57 -26.78 37.75
N ILE A 191 15.22 -25.51 37.95
CA ILE A 191 15.95 -24.60 38.86
C ILE A 191 14.98 -24.01 39.87
N CYS A 192 15.45 -23.81 41.10
CA CYS A 192 14.69 -23.13 42.14
C CYS A 192 14.40 -21.68 41.74
N ILE A 193 13.14 -21.26 41.89
CA ILE A 193 12.67 -19.94 41.47
C ILE A 193 13.41 -18.79 42.15
N ASP A 194 13.91 -19.01 43.37
CA ASP A 194 14.66 -18.04 44.19
C ASP A 194 16.07 -17.75 43.65
N LEU A 195 16.61 -18.65 42.83
CA LEU A 195 17.92 -18.46 42.18
C LEU A 195 17.81 -17.59 40.93
N ILE A 196 16.59 -17.31 40.46
CA ILE A 196 16.32 -16.52 39.26
C ILE A 196 16.06 -15.06 39.67
N GLN A 197 16.88 -14.17 39.16
CA GLN A 197 16.80 -12.73 39.37
C GLN A 197 16.12 -12.06 38.17
N LEU A 198 15.21 -11.12 38.46
CA LEU A 198 14.68 -10.24 37.42
C LEU A 198 15.68 -9.11 37.14
N PRO A 199 15.90 -8.74 35.87
CA PRO A 199 16.67 -7.55 35.55
C PRO A 199 16.00 -6.27 36.10
N PRO A 200 16.81 -5.24 36.43
CA PRO A 200 16.32 -3.96 36.96
C PRO A 200 15.52 -3.15 35.94
N SER A 201 15.76 -3.36 34.64
CA SER A 201 15.02 -2.72 33.54
C SER A 201 14.18 -3.77 32.81
N GLN A 202 12.86 -3.67 32.95
CA GLN A 202 11.91 -4.51 32.21
C GLN A 202 11.27 -3.69 31.09
N PRO A 203 11.32 -4.16 29.83
CA PRO A 203 10.60 -3.53 28.73
C PRO A 203 9.08 -3.52 28.94
N ARG A 204 8.56 -4.53 29.64
CA ARG A 204 7.13 -4.70 29.93
C ARG A 204 6.75 -3.97 31.22
N ARG A 205 6.03 -2.86 31.08
CA ARG A 205 5.64 -2.01 32.23
C ARG A 205 4.27 -2.34 32.81
N TYR A 206 3.34 -2.86 32.02
CA TYR A 206 1.98 -3.20 32.44
C TYR A 206 1.68 -4.69 32.30
N PHE A 207 1.05 -5.25 33.33
CA PHE A 207 0.47 -6.59 33.32
C PHE A 207 -0.99 -6.47 33.73
N ASP A 208 -1.87 -7.07 32.93
CA ASP A 208 -3.27 -7.23 33.31
C ASP A 208 -3.35 -8.22 34.48
N PRO A 209 -3.80 -7.78 35.67
CA PRO A 209 -3.82 -8.61 36.88
C PRO A 209 -4.73 -9.83 36.72
N GLN A 210 -5.85 -9.71 36.00
CA GLN A 210 -6.79 -10.81 35.81
C GLN A 210 -6.18 -11.91 34.93
N LYS A 211 -5.56 -11.55 33.81
CA LYS A 211 -4.88 -12.51 32.92
C LYS A 211 -3.67 -13.17 33.58
N LEU A 212 -3.04 -12.49 34.53
CA LEU A 212 -1.93 -13.07 35.30
C LEU A 212 -2.43 -14.13 36.29
N GLU A 213 -3.56 -13.87 36.95
CA GLU A 213 -4.21 -14.80 37.87
C GLU A 213 -4.73 -16.05 37.14
N GLU A 214 -5.36 -15.87 35.97
CA GLU A 214 -5.77 -16.99 35.09
C GLU A 214 -4.57 -17.87 34.68
N LEU A 215 -3.45 -17.25 34.30
CA LEU A 215 -2.21 -17.97 33.97
C LEU A 215 -1.64 -18.70 35.20
N SER A 216 -1.71 -18.07 36.39
CA SER A 216 -1.25 -18.69 37.64
C SER A 216 -2.06 -19.94 37.99
N HIS A 217 -3.39 -19.89 37.83
CA HIS A 217 -4.25 -21.06 38.00
C HIS A 217 -3.89 -22.18 37.03
N SER A 218 -3.70 -21.87 35.74
CA SER A 218 -3.28 -22.87 34.74
C SER A 218 -1.92 -23.48 35.07
N ILE A 219 -0.94 -22.66 35.48
CA ILE A 219 0.39 -23.13 35.89
C ILE A 219 0.32 -24.00 37.15
N LYS A 220 -0.61 -23.74 38.07
CA LYS A 220 -0.81 -24.57 39.26
C LYS A 220 -1.33 -25.97 38.92
N GLU A 221 -2.17 -26.09 37.89
CA GLU A 221 -2.75 -27.37 37.45
C GLU A 221 -1.84 -28.17 36.52
N LEU A 222 -1.24 -27.49 35.53
CA LEU A 222 -0.52 -28.14 34.42
C LEU A 222 1.00 -27.94 34.48
N GLY A 223 1.49 -27.07 35.38
CA GLY A 223 2.88 -26.64 35.40
C GLY A 223 3.21 -25.65 34.27
N ILE A 224 4.49 -25.30 34.16
CA ILE A 224 5.00 -24.47 33.07
C ILE A 224 5.33 -25.38 31.88
N LEU A 225 4.53 -25.31 30.80
CA LEU A 225 4.74 -26.11 29.58
C LEU A 225 5.91 -25.61 28.74
N GLU A 226 6.02 -24.29 28.56
CA GLU A 226 7.14 -23.67 27.86
C GLU A 226 8.18 -23.18 28.87
N PRO A 227 9.43 -23.67 28.83
CA PRO A 227 10.45 -23.32 29.81
C PRO A 227 10.86 -21.84 29.73
N LEU A 228 11.32 -21.29 30.86
CA LEU A 228 11.87 -19.94 30.93
C LEU A 228 13.27 -19.89 30.29
N LEU A 229 13.65 -18.77 29.69
CA LEU A 229 15.01 -18.58 29.20
C LEU A 229 15.82 -17.80 30.24
N VAL A 230 16.92 -18.38 30.70
CA VAL A 230 17.81 -17.75 31.69
C VAL A 230 19.26 -17.77 31.23
N ARG A 231 20.05 -16.82 31.73
CA ARG A 231 21.51 -16.83 31.58
C ARG A 231 22.19 -16.96 32.93
N PRO A 232 23.35 -17.65 33.02
CA PRO A 232 24.10 -17.72 34.27
C PRO A 232 24.75 -16.37 34.59
N VAL A 233 24.73 -15.99 35.88
CA VAL A 233 25.39 -14.78 36.41
C VAL A 233 26.45 -15.21 37.44
N THR A 234 27.46 -14.37 37.65
CA THR A 234 28.48 -14.58 38.68
C THR A 234 27.84 -14.85 40.05
N GLY A 235 28.23 -15.95 40.70
CA GLY A 235 27.72 -16.33 42.02
C GLY A 235 26.68 -17.46 42.01
N GLY A 236 26.45 -18.13 40.88
CA GLY A 236 25.55 -19.30 40.80
C GLY A 236 24.07 -18.94 40.68
N ASN A 237 23.75 -17.66 40.53
CA ASN A 237 22.41 -17.18 40.24
C ASN A 237 22.16 -17.13 38.73
N TYR A 238 20.89 -17.04 38.36
CA TYR A 238 20.45 -16.94 36.97
C TYR A 238 19.69 -15.64 36.76
N GLU A 239 19.88 -15.00 35.62
CA GLU A 239 19.06 -13.85 35.23
C GLU A 239 18.01 -14.27 34.21
N LEU A 240 16.78 -13.82 34.42
CA LEU A 240 15.68 -14.05 33.49
C LEU A 240 15.87 -13.24 32.19
N VAL A 241 15.92 -13.95 31.07
CA VAL A 241 16.02 -13.37 29.72
C VAL A 241 14.64 -13.30 29.06
N ALA A 242 13.83 -14.36 29.15
CA ALA A 242 12.47 -14.38 28.60
C ALA A 242 11.51 -15.20 29.46
N GLY A 243 10.22 -14.86 29.39
CA GLY A 243 9.17 -15.56 30.13
C GLY A 243 8.72 -14.89 31.44
N GLU A 244 8.87 -13.56 31.57
CA GLU A 244 8.52 -12.81 32.80
C GLU A 244 7.09 -13.09 33.31
N ARG A 245 6.10 -13.18 32.41
CA ARG A 245 4.71 -13.54 32.79
C ARG A 245 4.64 -14.91 33.46
N ARG A 246 5.33 -15.91 32.90
CA ARG A 246 5.38 -17.29 33.40
C ARG A 246 6.08 -17.33 34.75
N TYR A 247 7.19 -16.59 34.90
CA TYR A 247 7.90 -16.45 36.18
C TYR A 247 6.99 -15.85 37.28
N LYS A 248 6.33 -14.72 37.02
CA LYS A 248 5.42 -14.08 37.99
C LYS A 248 4.22 -14.98 38.34
N ALA A 249 3.62 -15.62 37.34
CA ALA A 249 2.50 -16.52 37.56
C ALA A 249 2.92 -17.79 38.34
N ALA A 250 4.16 -18.27 38.19
CA ALA A 250 4.72 -19.35 38.97
C ALA A 250 4.99 -18.97 40.43
N GLN A 251 5.47 -17.75 40.68
CA GLN A 251 5.58 -17.20 42.04
C GLN A 251 4.21 -17.14 42.72
N LEU A 252 3.18 -16.63 42.01
CA LEU A 252 1.81 -16.58 42.52
C LEU A 252 1.21 -17.98 42.75
N ALA A 253 1.56 -18.95 41.90
CA ALA A 253 1.12 -20.34 42.03
C ALA A 253 1.82 -21.07 43.19
N GLY A 254 2.91 -20.52 43.74
CA GLY A 254 3.69 -21.11 44.81
C GLY A 254 4.62 -22.25 44.35
N LEU A 255 5.04 -22.25 43.08
CA LEU A 255 5.99 -23.25 42.58
C LEU A 255 7.40 -22.95 43.13
N THR A 256 8.05 -23.97 43.70
CA THR A 256 9.44 -23.88 44.18
C THR A 256 10.45 -24.05 43.07
N GLU A 257 10.09 -24.82 42.04
CA GLU A 257 10.96 -25.20 40.93
C GLU A 257 10.28 -24.92 39.60
N VAL A 258 11.06 -24.43 38.63
CA VAL A 258 10.58 -24.06 37.29
C VAL A 258 11.49 -24.64 36.21
N PRO A 259 10.92 -25.12 35.08
CA PRO A 259 11.71 -25.58 33.95
C PRO A 259 12.31 -24.38 33.21
N VAL A 260 13.63 -24.43 32.99
CA VAL A 260 14.38 -23.37 32.34
C VAL A 260 15.36 -23.91 31.30
N VAL A 261 15.69 -23.07 30.33
CA VAL A 261 16.75 -23.25 29.36
C VAL A 261 17.87 -22.29 29.73
N ILE A 262 19.04 -22.83 30.04
CA ILE A 262 20.22 -22.03 30.36
C ILE A 262 20.95 -21.73 29.05
N ARG A 263 21.15 -20.45 28.72
CA ARG A 263 21.99 -20.03 27.60
C ARG A 263 23.00 -18.98 28.06
N GLU A 264 24.26 -19.19 27.72
CA GLU A 264 25.31 -18.20 27.94
C GLU A 264 25.20 -17.10 26.88
N MET A 265 25.03 -15.86 27.34
CA MET A 265 24.82 -14.68 26.49
C MET A 265 25.46 -13.46 27.15
N ASP A 266 26.12 -12.62 26.35
CA ASP A 266 26.62 -11.31 26.79
C ASP A 266 25.47 -10.32 27.07
N ASP A 267 25.77 -9.20 27.72
CA ASP A 267 24.76 -8.19 28.09
C ASP A 267 24.05 -7.59 26.88
N VAL A 268 24.79 -7.40 25.78
CA VAL A 268 24.26 -6.83 24.54
C VAL A 268 23.29 -7.79 23.86
N THR A 269 23.66 -9.06 23.66
CA THR A 269 22.76 -10.04 23.03
C THR A 269 21.57 -10.35 23.93
N THR A 270 21.77 -10.39 25.24
CA THR A 270 20.67 -10.55 26.21
C THR A 270 19.64 -9.43 26.06
N SER A 271 20.11 -8.18 25.97
CA SER A 271 19.23 -7.01 25.78
C SER A 271 18.50 -7.07 24.43
N LYS A 272 19.20 -7.46 23.35
CA LYS A 272 18.59 -7.65 22.02
C LYS A 272 17.46 -8.69 22.06
N VAL A 273 17.70 -9.86 22.68
CA VAL A 273 16.69 -10.92 22.78
C VAL A 273 15.47 -10.47 23.58
N LYS A 274 15.69 -9.77 24.71
CA LYS A 274 14.60 -9.20 25.53
C LYS A 274 13.73 -8.22 24.73
N ILE A 275 14.36 -7.33 23.97
CA ILE A 275 13.64 -6.34 23.15
C ILE A 275 12.86 -7.03 22.03
N VAL A 276 13.46 -8.00 21.32
CA VAL A 276 12.82 -8.73 20.23
C VAL A 276 11.61 -9.53 20.73
N GLU A 277 11.72 -10.23 21.86
CA GLU A 277 10.58 -10.95 22.46
C GLU A 277 9.44 -9.99 22.81
N ASN A 278 9.75 -8.84 23.43
CA ASN A 278 8.73 -7.86 23.77
C ASN A 278 8.09 -7.24 22.52
N LEU A 279 8.88 -7.00 21.47
CA LEU A 279 8.39 -6.49 20.17
C LEU A 279 7.51 -7.50 19.42
N GLN A 280 7.68 -8.81 19.65
CA GLN A 280 6.89 -9.86 18.99
C GLN A 280 5.47 -10.00 19.57
N ARG A 281 5.13 -9.28 20.63
CA ARG A 281 3.81 -9.36 21.28
C ARG A 281 2.68 -8.75 20.44
N GLU A 282 1.54 -9.41 20.39
CA GLU A 282 0.34 -8.93 19.69
C GLU A 282 -0.27 -7.67 20.34
N ASP A 283 -0.13 -7.50 21.66
CA ASP A 283 -0.77 -6.45 22.46
C ASP A 283 0.14 -5.24 22.76
N LEU A 284 1.14 -4.98 21.91
CA LEU A 284 2.14 -3.95 22.17
C LEU A 284 1.60 -2.52 21.95
N ASN A 285 1.90 -1.63 22.90
CA ASN A 285 1.58 -0.22 22.79
C ASN A 285 2.42 0.46 21.68
N PRO A 286 1.85 1.34 20.83
CA PRO A 286 2.61 2.10 19.84
C PRO A 286 3.83 2.85 20.39
N ILE A 287 3.80 3.32 21.63
CA ILE A 287 4.97 3.94 22.27
C ILE A 287 6.04 2.88 22.57
N GLU A 288 5.68 1.79 23.24
CA GLU A 288 6.61 0.70 23.58
C GLU A 288 7.24 0.10 22.32
N GLU A 289 6.46 -0.06 21.25
CA GLU A 289 6.95 -0.44 19.91
C GLU A 289 8.01 0.53 19.39
N THR A 290 7.77 1.84 19.53
CA THR A 290 8.70 2.88 19.08
C THR A 290 9.99 2.89 19.90
N GLU A 291 9.88 2.78 21.22
CA GLU A 291 11.05 2.74 22.10
C GLU A 291 11.87 1.46 21.87
N GLY A 292 11.21 0.30 21.76
CA GLY A 292 11.88 -0.98 21.52
C GLY A 292 12.61 -1.03 20.17
N ILE A 293 12.00 -0.52 19.09
CA ILE A 293 12.68 -0.45 17.79
C ILE A 293 13.90 0.47 17.84
N LEU A 294 13.79 1.63 18.50
CA LEU A 294 14.93 2.54 18.65
C LEU A 294 16.06 1.95 19.48
N GLU A 295 15.72 1.24 20.55
CA GLU A 295 16.70 0.58 21.41
C GLU A 295 17.40 -0.57 20.66
N LEU A 296 16.65 -1.33 19.86
CA LEU A 296 17.21 -2.39 19.02
C LEU A 296 18.17 -1.84 17.96
N LEU A 297 17.80 -0.73 17.31
CA LEU A 297 18.66 -0.01 16.36
C LEU A 297 19.92 0.54 17.04
N ALA A 298 19.77 1.14 18.22
CA ALA A 298 20.90 1.64 19.02
C ALA A 298 21.91 0.53 19.32
N LEU A 299 21.44 -0.66 19.72
CA LEU A 299 22.29 -1.82 20.00
C LEU A 299 22.89 -2.49 18.75
N GLN A 300 22.25 -2.36 17.58
CA GLN A 300 22.77 -2.94 16.33
C GLN A 300 23.78 -2.02 15.64
N LEU A 301 23.57 -0.71 15.71
CA LEU A 301 24.40 0.30 15.06
C LEU A 301 25.44 0.92 16.00
N GLU A 302 25.44 0.51 17.28
CA GLU A 302 26.30 1.07 18.34
C GLU A 302 26.14 2.60 18.48
N TRP A 303 24.90 3.05 18.36
CA TRP A 303 24.52 4.46 18.42
C TRP A 303 23.76 4.78 19.70
N ASP A 304 23.79 6.05 20.11
CA ASP A 304 22.84 6.55 21.10
C ASP A 304 21.43 6.67 20.49
N ARG A 305 20.40 6.58 21.33
CA ARG A 305 18.99 6.69 20.92
C ARG A 305 18.71 8.02 20.18
N ASN A 306 19.36 9.10 20.59
CA ASN A 306 19.21 10.40 19.92
C ASN A 306 19.87 10.40 18.54
N GLU A 307 21.03 9.74 18.42
CA GLU A 307 21.74 9.63 17.14
C GLU A 307 20.94 8.80 16.13
N VAL A 308 20.38 7.65 16.54
CA VAL A 308 19.46 6.85 15.71
C VAL A 308 18.31 7.72 15.18
N THR A 309 17.67 8.48 16.06
CA THR A 309 16.53 9.34 15.71
C THR A 309 16.95 10.42 14.69
N SER A 310 18.10 11.05 14.90
CA SER A 310 18.68 12.04 14.00
C SER A 310 18.99 11.44 12.62
N GLN A 311 19.64 10.28 12.58
CA GLN A 311 20.04 9.61 11.34
C GLN A 311 18.84 9.13 10.53
N LEU A 312 17.82 8.57 11.18
CA LEU A 312 16.57 8.20 10.53
C LEU A 312 15.84 9.40 9.89
N ASN A 313 15.84 10.56 10.55
CA ASN A 313 15.26 11.78 9.99
C ASN A 313 16.08 12.32 8.81
N LYS A 314 17.42 12.28 8.90
CA LYS A 314 18.30 12.65 7.80
C LYS A 314 18.09 11.73 6.59
N MET A 315 18.02 10.42 6.80
CA MET A 315 17.74 9.41 5.79
C MET A 315 16.42 9.70 5.06
N ARG A 316 15.35 9.97 5.81
CA ARG A 316 14.06 10.37 5.23
C ARG A 316 14.15 11.64 4.38
N ASN A 317 14.80 12.69 4.88
CA ASN A 317 14.94 13.95 4.16
C ASN A 317 15.74 13.82 2.86
N VAL A 318 16.61 12.81 2.75
CA VAL A 318 17.32 12.50 1.50
C VAL A 318 16.36 11.80 0.52
N CYS A 319 15.65 10.77 0.97
CA CYS A 319 14.67 10.06 0.14
C CYS A 319 13.57 10.98 -0.38
N ASP A 320 13.01 11.86 0.46
CA ASP A 320 11.97 12.83 0.08
C ASP A 320 12.46 13.83 -1.00
N ARG A 321 13.77 14.11 -1.06
CA ARG A 321 14.36 15.09 -2.01
C ARG A 321 14.82 14.50 -3.33
N TYR A 322 15.26 13.24 -3.34
CA TYR A 322 15.94 12.65 -4.49
C TYR A 322 15.28 11.37 -5.04
N GLY A 323 14.20 10.88 -4.41
CA GLY A 323 13.51 9.66 -4.82
C GLY A 323 14.13 8.39 -4.21
N GLU A 324 13.37 7.30 -4.22
CA GLU A 324 13.66 6.03 -3.52
C GLU A 324 14.93 5.32 -4.06
N ASP A 325 15.23 5.52 -5.35
CA ASP A 325 16.38 4.94 -6.07
C ASP A 325 17.66 5.78 -6.00
N SER A 326 17.62 6.97 -5.39
CA SER A 326 18.85 7.74 -5.19
C SER A 326 19.65 7.03 -4.11
N GLU A 327 20.82 6.48 -4.46
CA GLU A 327 21.83 6.06 -3.50
C GLU A 327 21.94 7.17 -2.44
N VAL A 328 21.58 6.84 -1.19
CA VAL A 328 21.74 7.76 -0.07
C VAL A 328 23.21 8.15 -0.11
N ARG A 329 23.48 9.40 -0.49
CA ARG A 329 24.86 9.86 -0.70
C ARG A 329 25.65 9.48 0.54
N HIS A 330 26.82 8.87 0.34
CA HIS A 330 27.78 8.39 1.36
C HIS A 330 28.07 9.38 2.51
N ASN A 331 27.64 10.65 2.37
CA ASN A 331 27.85 11.74 3.30
C ASN A 331 26.81 11.84 4.43
N VAL A 332 25.66 11.13 4.34
CA VAL A 332 24.63 11.19 5.39
C VAL A 332 24.65 9.96 6.28
N MET A 333 24.83 8.78 5.70
CA MET A 333 24.91 7.49 6.39
C MET A 333 25.64 6.49 5.48
N SER A 334 26.35 5.51 6.06
CA SER A 334 27.01 4.47 5.27
C SER A 334 25.99 3.52 4.63
N GLN A 335 26.38 2.85 3.54
CA GLN A 335 25.54 1.85 2.89
C GLN A 335 25.27 0.64 3.80
N SER A 336 26.22 0.27 4.67
CA SER A 336 26.08 -0.82 5.63
C SER A 336 25.05 -0.51 6.72
N GLU A 337 25.05 0.70 7.28
CA GLU A 337 24.07 1.13 8.28
C GLU A 337 22.67 1.21 7.66
N THR A 338 22.57 1.77 6.44
CA THR A 338 21.32 1.82 5.68
C THR A 338 20.72 0.44 5.45
N LYS A 339 21.58 -0.51 5.05
CA LYS A 339 21.17 -1.90 4.83
C LYS A 339 20.71 -2.54 6.13
N THR A 340 21.45 -2.34 7.22
CA THR A 340 21.09 -2.85 8.55
C THR A 340 19.72 -2.37 9.01
N ILE A 341 19.42 -1.07 8.84
CA ILE A 341 18.10 -0.51 9.16
C ILE A 341 17.01 -1.19 8.33
N LYS A 342 17.19 -1.27 7.00
CA LYS A 342 16.19 -1.88 6.11
C LYS A 342 15.96 -3.35 6.44
N GLU A 343 17.03 -4.11 6.70
CA GLU A 343 16.97 -5.52 7.09
C GLU A 343 16.28 -5.70 8.44
N LEU A 344 16.54 -4.83 9.42
CA LEU A 344 15.86 -4.88 10.70
C LEU A 344 14.34 -4.70 10.54
N PHE A 345 13.91 -3.64 9.85
CA PHE A 345 12.48 -3.40 9.62
C PHE A 345 11.82 -4.51 8.80
N ALA A 346 12.54 -5.08 7.82
CA ALA A 346 12.07 -6.24 7.05
C ALA A 346 11.91 -7.48 7.95
N SER A 347 12.87 -7.74 8.84
CA SER A 347 12.83 -8.88 9.77
C SER A 347 11.71 -8.78 10.81
N LEU A 348 11.41 -7.56 11.28
CA LEU A 348 10.31 -7.32 12.21
C LEU A 348 8.94 -7.47 11.55
N GLY A 349 8.83 -7.19 10.24
CA GLY A 349 7.61 -7.38 9.45
C GLY A 349 6.42 -6.49 9.83
N ARG A 350 6.59 -5.53 10.74
CA ARG A 350 5.50 -4.70 11.28
C ARG A 350 5.20 -3.45 10.46
N MET A 351 6.24 -2.79 9.94
CA MET A 351 6.13 -1.59 9.10
C MET A 351 7.44 -1.32 8.38
N SER A 352 7.39 -0.44 7.38
CA SER A 352 8.60 0.09 6.74
C SER A 352 9.26 1.15 7.64
N TRP A 353 10.59 1.34 7.48
CA TRP A 353 11.32 2.36 8.21
C TRP A 353 10.79 3.78 7.90
N GLU A 354 10.31 4.03 6.67
CA GLU A 354 9.68 5.30 6.28
C GLU A 354 8.40 5.57 7.07
N SER A 355 7.54 4.55 7.19
CA SER A 355 6.30 4.64 7.96
C SER A 355 6.59 4.86 9.44
N PHE A 356 7.63 4.20 9.97
CA PHE A 356 8.11 4.39 11.33
C PHE A 356 8.54 5.85 11.59
N VAL A 357 9.41 6.41 10.75
CA VAL A 357 9.87 7.80 10.89
C VAL A 357 8.71 8.79 10.76
N LYS A 358 7.74 8.52 9.88
CA LYS A 358 6.59 9.42 9.64
C LYS A 358 5.54 9.37 10.74
N ASN A 359 5.24 8.19 11.28
CA ASN A 359 4.07 7.97 12.12
C ASN A 359 4.40 7.63 13.58
N ARG A 360 5.56 6.99 13.84
CA ARG A 360 5.97 6.50 15.16
C ARG A 360 6.94 7.45 15.86
N LEU A 361 8.02 7.90 15.22
CA LEU A 361 8.97 8.82 15.86
C LEU A 361 8.33 10.08 16.49
N PRO A 362 7.32 10.73 15.86
CA PRO A 362 6.66 11.87 16.48
C PRO A 362 5.96 11.57 17.82
N LEU A 363 5.69 10.30 18.14
CA LEU A 363 5.10 9.89 19.42
C LEU A 363 5.96 10.26 20.62
N LEU A 364 7.28 10.24 20.44
CA LEU A 364 8.22 10.54 21.52
C LEU A 364 8.25 12.03 21.87
N ASN A 365 7.73 12.87 20.99
CA ASN A 365 7.64 14.32 21.17
C ASN A 365 6.26 14.76 21.68
N LEU A 366 5.39 13.82 22.07
CA LEU A 366 4.08 14.16 22.61
C LEU A 366 4.23 14.81 24.00
N PRO A 367 3.34 15.74 24.36
CA PRO A 367 3.25 16.25 25.72
C PRO A 367 3.14 15.12 26.77
N GLN A 368 3.80 15.30 27.92
CA GLN A 368 3.94 14.25 28.93
C GLN A 368 2.59 13.71 29.44
N ASP A 369 1.61 14.60 29.63
CA ASP A 369 0.23 14.27 30.01
C ASP A 369 -0.44 13.29 29.02
N VAL A 370 -0.28 13.52 27.71
CA VAL A 370 -0.80 12.62 26.67
C VAL A 370 0.03 11.33 26.58
N MET A 371 1.35 11.41 26.79
CA MET A 371 2.26 10.27 26.72
C MET A 371 1.98 9.24 27.82
N GLU A 372 1.70 9.68 29.04
CA GLU A 372 1.36 8.81 30.17
C GLU A 372 0.07 8.02 29.91
N VAL A 373 -0.98 8.70 29.45
CA VAL A 373 -2.26 8.06 29.11
C VAL A 373 -2.12 7.07 27.96
N LEU A 374 -1.31 7.41 26.95
CA LEU A 374 -0.98 6.48 25.88
C LEU A 374 -0.26 5.26 26.43
N ARG A 375 0.77 5.42 27.27
CA ARG A 375 1.54 4.32 27.88
C ARG A 375 0.67 3.34 28.65
N ASP A 376 -0.30 3.85 29.40
CA ASP A 376 -1.28 3.05 30.14
C ASP A 376 -2.28 2.28 29.24
N GLY A 377 -2.26 2.51 27.92
CA GLY A 377 -3.18 1.87 26.98
C GLY A 377 -4.63 2.38 27.08
N LYS A 378 -4.85 3.47 27.81
CA LYS A 378 -6.19 4.04 28.06
C LYS A 378 -6.74 4.86 26.89
N LEU A 379 -5.87 5.24 25.95
CA LEU A 379 -6.24 6.05 24.79
C LEU A 379 -5.60 5.51 23.51
N GLU A 380 -6.37 5.51 22.41
CA GLU A 380 -5.87 5.09 21.11
C GLU A 380 -4.97 6.17 20.47
N TYR A 381 -3.95 5.73 19.72
CA TYR A 381 -2.97 6.59 19.04
C TYR A 381 -3.58 7.77 18.27
N THR A 382 -4.58 7.49 17.45
CA THR A 382 -5.18 8.48 16.55
C THR A 382 -5.84 9.62 17.34
N LYS A 383 -6.43 9.30 18.49
CA LYS A 383 -7.04 10.24 19.43
C LYS A 383 -5.97 11.05 20.15
N ALA A 384 -4.94 10.39 20.69
CA ALA A 384 -3.84 11.06 21.38
C ALA A 384 -3.11 12.07 20.49
N ARG A 385 -2.88 11.72 19.21
CA ARG A 385 -2.27 12.64 18.24
C ARG A 385 -3.11 13.88 17.99
N ALA A 386 -4.44 13.77 17.98
CA ALA A 386 -5.33 14.91 17.83
C ALA A 386 -5.25 15.84 19.06
N ILE A 387 -5.29 15.26 20.26
CA ILE A 387 -5.22 16.01 21.53
C ILE A 387 -3.87 16.70 21.71
N ALA A 388 -2.77 16.04 21.33
CA ALA A 388 -1.43 16.61 21.41
C ALA A 388 -1.21 17.84 20.51
N GLY A 389 -2.08 18.08 19.53
CA GLY A 389 -2.06 19.31 18.73
C GLY A 389 -2.44 20.57 19.52
N VAL A 390 -3.09 20.43 20.68
CA VAL A 390 -3.53 21.54 21.53
C VAL A 390 -2.34 22.09 22.32
N LYS A 391 -1.94 23.33 22.00
CA LYS A 391 -0.78 24.00 22.62
C LYS A 391 -0.99 24.35 24.09
N ASP A 392 -2.22 24.74 24.44
CA ASP A 392 -2.60 25.12 25.80
C ASP A 392 -2.73 23.86 26.68
N GLU A 393 -1.91 23.77 27.72
CA GLU A 393 -1.84 22.61 28.62
C GLU A 393 -3.15 22.35 29.36
N GLN A 394 -3.82 23.41 29.82
CA GLN A 394 -5.01 23.25 30.65
C GLN A 394 -6.20 22.76 29.83
N LYS A 395 -6.36 23.30 28.62
CA LYS A 395 -7.36 22.81 27.65
C LYS A 395 -7.06 21.40 27.18
N ARG A 396 -5.78 21.08 26.97
CA ARG A 396 -5.37 19.72 26.57
C ARG A 396 -5.75 18.70 27.63
N LYS A 397 -5.51 19.01 28.91
CA LYS A 397 -5.91 18.17 30.06
C LYS A 397 -7.43 18.00 30.14
N GLU A 398 -8.20 19.07 29.99
CA GLU A 398 -9.68 19.01 29.97
C GLU A 398 -10.19 18.05 28.88
N ILE A 399 -9.70 18.21 27.64
CA ILE A 399 -10.09 17.35 26.51
C ILE A 399 -9.66 15.89 26.76
N LEU A 400 -8.51 15.68 27.39
CA LEU A 400 -7.99 14.34 27.71
C LEU A 400 -8.85 13.65 28.77
N GLU A 401 -9.21 14.35 29.85
CA GLU A 401 -10.11 13.84 30.90
C GLU A 401 -11.48 13.48 30.31
N ASP A 402 -12.05 14.36 29.49
CA ASP A 402 -13.34 14.09 28.86
C ASP A 402 -13.28 12.95 27.84
N ALA A 403 -12.18 12.83 27.09
CA ALA A 403 -11.98 11.73 26.16
C ALA A 403 -11.96 10.38 26.87
N LEU A 404 -11.35 10.32 28.07
CA LEU A 404 -11.29 9.13 28.90
C LEU A 404 -12.62 8.83 29.61
N ALA A 405 -13.25 9.86 30.19
CA ALA A 405 -14.48 9.69 30.95
C ALA A 405 -15.68 9.28 30.06
N TYR A 406 -15.79 9.88 28.87
CA TYR A 406 -16.93 9.68 27.97
C TYR A 406 -16.61 8.81 26.76
N ASN A 407 -15.41 8.22 26.69
CA ASN A 407 -14.96 7.37 25.57
C ASN A 407 -15.15 8.03 24.19
N LEU A 408 -14.84 9.32 24.10
CA LEU A 408 -15.13 10.15 22.92
C LEU A 408 -14.54 9.55 21.63
N SER A 409 -15.28 9.69 20.53
CA SER A 409 -14.77 9.31 19.21
C SER A 409 -13.72 10.33 18.72
N LEU A 410 -12.90 9.94 17.73
CA LEU A 410 -11.94 10.85 17.11
C LEU A 410 -12.61 12.12 16.54
N ASN A 411 -13.82 11.99 16.04
CA ASN A 411 -14.59 13.12 15.50
C ASN A 411 -15.10 14.05 16.60
N ASP A 412 -15.52 13.49 17.74
CA ASP A 412 -15.95 14.28 18.90
C ASP A 412 -14.79 15.05 19.51
N ILE A 413 -13.61 14.42 19.63
CA ILE A 413 -12.38 15.08 20.08
C ILE A 413 -12.02 16.25 19.15
N LYS A 414 -12.03 16.02 17.83
CA LYS A 414 -11.79 17.10 16.85
C LYS A 414 -12.80 18.23 16.93
N ARG A 415 -14.08 17.92 17.13
CA ARG A 415 -15.14 18.92 17.32
C ARG A 415 -14.87 19.75 18.56
N LYS A 416 -14.55 19.11 19.68
CA LYS A 416 -14.28 19.77 20.96
C LYS A 416 -13.04 20.66 20.91
N ILE A 417 -11.96 20.18 20.27
CA ILE A 417 -10.76 21.01 19.99
C ILE A 417 -11.16 22.28 19.23
N LYS A 418 -11.98 22.14 18.19
CA LYS A 418 -12.43 23.28 17.37
C LYS A 418 -13.33 24.26 18.15
N GLU A 419 -14.23 23.76 19.00
CA GLU A 419 -15.08 24.59 19.86
C GLU A 419 -14.24 25.41 20.84
N ILE A 420 -13.26 24.77 21.48
CA ILE A 420 -12.34 25.41 22.40
C ILE A 420 -11.43 26.41 21.67
N GLU A 421 -10.92 26.09 20.47
CA GLU A 421 -10.13 27.03 19.65
C GLU A 421 -10.95 28.23 19.18
N GLN A 422 -12.24 28.05 18.90
CA GLN A 422 -13.15 29.13 18.50
C GLN A 422 -13.52 30.05 19.66
N GLN A 423 -13.63 29.52 20.88
CA GLN A 423 -13.82 30.33 22.09
C GLN A 423 -12.60 31.19 22.46
N VAL A 424 -11.41 30.84 21.95
CA VAL A 424 -10.13 31.54 22.23
C VAL A 424 -9.79 32.61 21.19
N LYS A 425 -10.56 32.74 20.09
CA LYS A 425 -10.35 33.83 19.14
C LYS A 425 -10.73 35.15 19.82
N PRO A 426 -9.78 36.06 20.11
CA PRO A 426 -10.15 37.37 20.62
C PRO A 426 -10.89 38.11 19.49
N GLU A 427 -12.05 38.66 19.81
CA GLU A 427 -12.68 39.74 19.06
C GLU A 427 -11.74 40.96 19.04
N SER A 428 -10.75 40.96 18.16
CA SER A 428 -10.23 42.15 17.47
C SER A 428 -9.17 41.70 16.46
N LEU A 429 -9.58 41.45 15.21
CA LEU A 429 -8.62 41.70 14.13
C LEU A 429 -8.24 43.17 14.25
N SER A 430 -6.96 43.48 14.46
CA SER A 430 -6.46 44.84 14.46
C SER A 430 -6.97 45.54 13.19
N ILE A 431 -7.43 46.79 13.30
CA ILE A 431 -7.88 47.58 12.14
C ILE A 431 -6.79 47.54 11.04
N LYS A 432 -5.51 47.45 11.42
CA LYS A 432 -4.37 47.30 10.51
C LYS A 432 -4.43 45.99 9.69
N ASP A 433 -4.75 44.85 10.30
CA ASP A 433 -4.87 43.56 9.61
C ASP A 433 -6.08 43.51 8.68
N GLN A 434 -7.16 44.22 9.04
CA GLN A 434 -8.32 44.38 8.16
C GLN A 434 -7.96 45.25 6.95
N VAL A 435 -7.24 46.36 7.14
CA VAL A 435 -6.75 47.22 6.06
C VAL A 435 -5.85 46.42 5.11
N ASP A 436 -4.87 45.68 5.62
CA ASP A 436 -3.95 44.88 4.80
C ASP A 436 -4.66 43.82 3.95
N ASN A 437 -5.60 43.08 4.56
CA ASN A 437 -6.37 42.08 3.84
C ASN A 437 -7.30 42.70 2.79
N THR A 438 -7.87 43.87 3.08
CA THR A 438 -8.76 44.57 2.15
C THR A 438 -7.98 45.12 0.95
N PHE A 439 -6.79 45.67 1.17
CA PHE A 439 -5.89 46.11 0.10
C PHE A 439 -5.41 44.95 -0.80
N ARG A 440 -5.08 43.79 -0.21
CA ARG A 440 -4.72 42.58 -0.99
C ARG A 440 -5.86 42.15 -1.89
N LYS A 441 -7.10 42.12 -1.38
CA LYS A 441 -8.30 41.78 -2.17
C LYS A 441 -8.60 42.82 -3.24
N LEU A 442 -8.40 44.11 -2.96
CA LEU A 442 -8.60 45.19 -3.92
C LEU A 442 -7.62 45.08 -5.11
N LYS A 443 -6.33 44.76 -4.86
CA LYS A 443 -5.33 44.56 -5.92
C LYS A 443 -5.65 43.38 -6.85
N GLN A 444 -6.25 42.32 -6.32
CA GLN A 444 -6.60 41.11 -7.09
C GLN A 444 -8.00 41.18 -7.74
N SER A 445 -8.75 42.24 -7.47
CA SER A 445 -10.13 42.41 -7.92
C SER A 445 -10.21 42.99 -9.33
N LYS A 446 -11.24 42.62 -10.08
CA LYS A 446 -11.58 43.22 -11.39
C LYS A 446 -12.15 44.65 -11.30
N VAL A 447 -12.15 45.26 -10.10
CA VAL A 447 -12.60 46.63 -9.88
C VAL A 447 -11.84 47.65 -10.74
N TRP A 448 -10.63 47.32 -11.19
CA TRP A 448 -9.81 48.15 -12.09
C TRP A 448 -10.33 48.20 -13.54
N GLU A 449 -11.16 47.24 -13.95
CA GLU A 449 -11.72 47.14 -15.31
C GLU A 449 -13.02 47.95 -15.47
N ASP A 450 -13.63 48.41 -14.37
CA ASP A 450 -14.89 49.18 -14.36
C ASP A 450 -14.60 50.69 -14.14
N PRO A 451 -14.84 51.55 -15.15
CA PRO A 451 -14.52 52.99 -15.07
C PRO A 451 -15.20 53.70 -13.90
N LYS A 452 -16.44 53.31 -13.54
CA LYS A 452 -17.19 53.96 -12.46
C LYS A 452 -16.65 53.57 -11.08
N LYS A 453 -16.22 52.32 -10.91
CA LYS A 453 -15.66 51.84 -9.64
C LYS A 453 -14.23 52.34 -9.44
N LYS A 454 -13.45 52.48 -10.52
CA LYS A 454 -12.10 53.07 -10.48
C LYS A 454 -12.10 54.49 -9.90
N VAL A 455 -12.97 55.37 -10.42
CA VAL A 455 -13.13 56.74 -9.89
C VAL A 455 -13.52 56.75 -8.41
N LYS A 456 -14.34 55.77 -7.98
CA LYS A 456 -14.74 55.65 -6.56
C LYS A 456 -13.58 55.19 -5.67
N VAL A 457 -12.72 54.29 -6.15
CA VAL A 457 -11.51 53.86 -5.45
C VAL A 457 -10.50 55.01 -5.35
N GLU A 458 -10.30 55.78 -6.42
CA GLU A 458 -9.43 56.97 -6.41
C GLU A 458 -9.89 57.99 -5.36
N LYS A 459 -11.20 58.24 -5.25
CA LYS A 459 -11.75 59.12 -4.22
C LYS A 459 -11.52 58.61 -2.80
N LEU A 460 -11.65 57.31 -2.56
CA LEU A 460 -11.41 56.70 -1.25
C LEU A 460 -9.94 56.70 -0.87
N LEU A 461 -9.03 56.51 -1.83
CA LEU A 461 -7.59 56.62 -1.62
C LEU A 461 -7.20 58.06 -1.25
N ALA A 462 -7.74 59.06 -1.97
CA ALA A 462 -7.50 60.47 -1.64
C ALA A 462 -8.00 60.85 -0.23
N GLN A 463 -9.10 60.24 0.23
CA GLN A 463 -9.59 60.43 1.61
C GLN A 463 -8.68 59.75 2.64
N LEU A 464 -8.12 58.58 2.33
CA LEU A 464 -7.14 57.90 3.18
C LEU A 464 -5.83 58.68 3.26
N ASP A 465 -5.34 59.20 2.13
CA ASP A 465 -4.11 60.01 2.09
C ASP A 465 -4.28 61.31 2.88
N ALA A 466 -5.45 61.98 2.77
CA ALA A 466 -5.73 63.19 3.55
C ALA A 466 -5.66 62.95 5.07
N LEU A 467 -6.12 61.79 5.54
CA LEU A 467 -6.03 61.42 6.97
C LEU A 467 -4.60 61.15 7.44
N MET A 468 -3.65 60.88 6.53
CA MET A 468 -2.24 60.65 6.87
C MET A 468 -1.37 61.91 6.83
N VAL A 469 -1.88 62.99 6.22
CA VAL A 469 -1.15 64.26 6.10
C VAL A 469 -1.29 65.12 7.37
N ASP A 470 -2.37 64.96 8.14
CA ASP A 470 -2.62 65.74 9.36
C ASP A 470 -1.80 65.30 10.59
N ASP A 471 -1.10 64.16 10.53
CA ASP A 471 -0.29 63.61 11.63
C ASP A 471 1.22 63.97 11.54
N VAL A 472 1.61 64.85 10.62
CA VAL A 472 2.97 65.41 10.53
C VAL A 472 2.92 66.90 10.86
N SER A 473 2.84 67.23 12.14
CA SER A 473 3.03 68.59 12.67
C SER A 473 3.69 68.56 14.04
#